data_AF-A0A800IEW0-F1
#
_entry.id   AF-A0A800IEW0-F1
#
_cell.length_a   1.000
_cell.length_b   1.000
_cell.length_c   1.000
_cell.angle_alpha   90.00
_cell.angle_beta   90.00
_cell.angle_gamma   90.00
#
_symmetry.space_group_name_H-M   'P 1'
#
loop_
_entity.id
_entity.type
_entity.pdbx_description
1 polymer ?
#
loop_
_entity_poly.entity_id
_entity_poly.type
_entity_poly.pdbx_seq_one_letter_code
_entity_poly.pdbx_strand_id
1 'polypeptide(L)'
;PKGLQQDQCLPELLITPSTKGILKGIPNVPEADDVNITRADLAANYKAFNFAAPADINQYETLLREGFSVISKDLSAQDQVFVDTKFEFGYVTDAQGQEKLIYMDEVGTPDSSRIWDGEALRDGKVVENSKEGFRQFLLNYFDDADILLNKQRMDERTALARDNALPLEAMQD
;
A
#
# COMPACT_ATOMS: atom_id res chain seq x y z
N PRO A 1 -14.61 4.90 13.60
CA PRO A 1 -15.11 5.97 14.52
C PRO A 1 -15.95 6.98 13.74
N LYS A 2 -17.03 7.54 14.31
CA LYS A 2 -17.75 8.65 13.66
C LYS A 2 -16.92 9.94 13.78
N GLY A 3 -16.92 10.76 12.73
CA GLY A 3 -16.27 12.08 12.76
C GLY A 3 -14.75 12.06 12.57
N LEU A 4 -14.19 11.01 11.96
CA LEU A 4 -12.79 10.99 11.55
C LEU A 4 -12.51 12.21 10.66
N GLN A 5 -11.42 12.91 10.96
CA GLN A 5 -10.90 13.99 10.13
C GLN A 5 -9.82 13.46 9.20
N GLN A 6 -9.54 14.22 8.15
CA GLN A 6 -8.39 13.96 7.30
C GLN A 6 -7.10 13.95 8.12
N ASP A 7 -6.16 13.07 7.79
CA ASP A 7 -4.83 12.93 8.40
C ASP A 7 -4.82 12.60 9.91
N GLN A 8 -5.98 12.24 10.46
CA GLN A 8 -6.12 11.84 11.85
C GLN A 8 -5.55 10.43 12.07
N CYS A 9 -4.69 10.28 13.09
CA CYS A 9 -4.26 8.97 13.56
C CYS A 9 -5.46 8.12 13.99
N LEU A 10 -5.55 6.91 13.43
CA LEU A 10 -6.60 5.97 13.77
C LEU A 10 -6.37 5.42 15.18
N PRO A 11 -7.45 5.11 15.94
CA PRO A 11 -7.32 4.57 17.28
C PRO A 11 -6.70 3.16 17.31
N GLU A 12 -6.73 2.46 16.17
CA GLU A 12 -6.14 1.14 15.99
C GLU A 12 -5.56 1.01 14.59
N LEU A 13 -4.51 0.19 14.46
CA LEU A 13 -3.95 -0.16 13.16
C LEU A 13 -4.95 -1.06 12.41
N LEU A 14 -5.36 -0.60 11.23
CA LEU A 14 -6.21 -1.37 10.33
C LEU A 14 -5.37 -2.22 9.39
N ILE A 15 -5.88 -3.40 9.07
CA ILE A 15 -5.33 -4.25 8.01
C ILE A 15 -6.33 -4.22 6.86
N THR A 16 -5.90 -3.63 5.74
CA THR A 16 -6.73 -3.38 4.56
C THR A 16 -6.15 -4.15 3.36
N PRO A 17 -6.44 -5.45 3.22
CA PRO A 17 -5.89 -6.25 2.14
C PRO A 17 -6.46 -5.85 0.78
N SER A 18 -5.64 -5.99 -0.26
CA SER A 18 -6.04 -5.83 -1.66
C SER A 18 -5.54 -6.99 -2.50
N THR A 19 -6.15 -7.21 -3.66
CA THR A 19 -5.64 -8.18 -4.63
C THR A 19 -4.32 -7.71 -5.23
N LYS A 20 -3.53 -8.63 -5.77
CA LYS A 20 -2.37 -8.32 -6.61
C LYS A 20 -2.76 -8.57 -8.07
N GLY A 21 -2.95 -7.52 -8.83
CA GLY A 21 -3.46 -7.62 -10.19
C GLY A 21 -4.94 -7.99 -10.29
N ILE A 22 -5.36 -8.35 -11.50
CA ILE A 22 -6.71 -8.82 -11.80
C ILE A 22 -6.82 -10.31 -11.50
N LEU A 23 -7.52 -10.66 -10.42
CA LEU A 23 -7.91 -12.03 -10.12
C LEU A 23 -9.31 -12.32 -10.70
N LYS A 24 -9.53 -13.56 -11.15
CA LYS A 24 -10.77 -13.96 -11.83
C LYS A 24 -11.43 -15.14 -11.16
N GLY A 25 -12.76 -15.18 -11.21
CA GLY A 25 -13.55 -16.31 -10.71
C GLY A 25 -13.51 -16.50 -9.19
N ILE A 26 -13.14 -15.49 -8.41
CA ILE A 26 -13.18 -15.54 -6.94
C ILE A 26 -14.51 -14.94 -6.46
N PRO A 27 -15.35 -15.69 -5.72
CA PRO A 27 -16.60 -15.17 -5.15
C PRO A 27 -16.39 -13.88 -4.35
N ASN A 28 -17.26 -12.89 -4.60
CA ASN A 28 -17.28 -11.57 -3.95
C ASN A 28 -16.05 -10.68 -4.20
N VAL A 29 -15.16 -11.07 -5.11
CA VAL A 29 -13.99 -10.26 -5.50
C VAL A 29 -14.20 -9.75 -6.92
N PRO A 30 -14.27 -8.42 -7.12
CA PRO A 30 -14.33 -7.85 -8.46
C PRO A 30 -13.12 -8.25 -9.31
N GLU A 31 -13.35 -8.57 -10.59
CA GLU A 31 -12.28 -8.80 -11.57
C GLU A 31 -11.68 -7.48 -12.05
N ALA A 32 -11.12 -6.73 -11.11
CA ALA A 32 -10.43 -5.48 -11.36
C ALA A 32 -9.05 -5.52 -10.70
N ASP A 33 -8.19 -4.62 -11.17
CA ASP A 33 -6.81 -4.52 -10.71
C ASP A 33 -6.76 -3.98 -9.28
N ASP A 34 -5.88 -4.53 -8.43
CA ASP A 34 -5.63 -4.18 -7.03
C ASP A 34 -6.87 -3.68 -6.26
N VAL A 35 -7.83 -4.57 -6.07
CA VAL A 35 -9.12 -4.26 -5.42
C VAL A 35 -9.02 -4.52 -3.93
N ASN A 36 -9.50 -3.58 -3.12
CA ASN A 36 -9.65 -3.78 -1.67
C ASN A 36 -10.64 -4.91 -1.39
N ILE A 37 -10.25 -5.84 -0.55
CA ILE A 37 -11.06 -6.99 -0.13
C ILE A 37 -11.19 -7.01 1.39
N THR A 38 -12.13 -7.79 1.89
CA THR A 38 -12.31 -7.96 3.33
C THR A 38 -11.52 -9.17 3.83
N ARG A 39 -11.28 -9.20 5.15
CA ARG A 39 -10.78 -10.41 5.83
C ARG A 39 -11.71 -11.61 5.64
N ALA A 40 -13.02 -11.39 5.48
CA ALA A 40 -13.98 -12.45 5.21
C ALA A 40 -13.79 -13.04 3.82
N ASP A 41 -13.47 -12.22 2.82
CA ASP A 41 -13.14 -12.68 1.46
C ASP A 41 -11.87 -13.54 1.49
N LEU A 42 -10.83 -13.11 2.23
CA LEU A 42 -9.64 -13.91 2.47
C LEU A 42 -9.97 -15.27 3.09
N ALA A 43 -10.76 -15.30 4.17
CA ALA A 43 -11.10 -16.55 4.85
C ALA A 43 -11.92 -17.50 3.97
N ALA A 44 -12.88 -16.96 3.21
CA ALA A 44 -13.72 -17.75 2.31
C ALA A 44 -12.94 -18.31 1.11
N ASN A 45 -11.89 -17.62 0.67
CA ASN A 45 -11.16 -17.93 -0.56
C ASN A 45 -9.66 -18.07 -0.36
N TYR A 46 -9.19 -18.47 0.83
CA TYR A 46 -7.77 -18.39 1.23
C TYR A 46 -6.80 -19.00 0.21
N LYS A 47 -7.16 -20.14 -0.41
CA LYS A 47 -6.36 -20.79 -1.45
C LYS A 47 -6.22 -19.93 -2.72
N ALA A 48 -7.28 -19.20 -3.10
CA ALA A 48 -7.25 -18.31 -4.26
C ALA A 48 -6.34 -17.08 -4.02
N PHE A 49 -6.06 -16.77 -2.76
CA PHE A 49 -5.08 -15.77 -2.34
C PHE A 49 -3.74 -16.39 -1.92
N ASN A 50 -3.48 -17.63 -2.35
CA ASN A 50 -2.24 -18.37 -2.11
C ASN A 50 -1.88 -18.65 -0.65
N PHE A 51 -2.82 -18.55 0.30
CA PHE A 51 -2.58 -19.06 1.65
C PHE A 51 -2.57 -20.60 1.66
N ALA A 52 -1.60 -21.21 2.34
CA ALA A 52 -1.50 -22.65 2.49
C ALA A 52 -2.57 -23.20 3.46
N ALA A 53 -2.84 -22.47 4.54
CA ALA A 53 -3.90 -22.80 5.50
C ALA A 53 -4.71 -21.57 5.95
N PRO A 54 -5.97 -21.72 6.38
CA PRO A 54 -6.76 -20.61 6.93
C PRO A 54 -6.11 -19.95 8.16
N ALA A 55 -5.35 -20.71 8.94
CA ALA A 55 -4.62 -20.21 10.10
C ALA A 55 -3.53 -19.20 9.72
N ASP A 56 -3.00 -19.27 8.50
CA ASP A 56 -1.95 -18.38 8.02
C ASP A 56 -2.45 -16.94 7.87
N ILE A 57 -3.76 -16.72 7.72
CA ILE A 57 -4.35 -15.37 7.75
C ILE A 57 -4.06 -14.70 9.09
N ASN A 58 -4.18 -15.42 10.21
CA ASN A 58 -3.86 -14.86 11.53
C ASN A 58 -2.36 -14.57 11.65
N GLN A 59 -1.51 -15.48 11.15
CA GLN A 59 -0.05 -15.30 11.20
C GLN A 59 0.39 -14.10 10.36
N TYR A 60 -0.16 -13.96 9.15
CA TYR A 60 0.00 -12.81 8.27
C TYR A 60 -0.41 -11.50 8.98
N GLU A 61 -1.57 -11.47 9.63
CA GLU A 61 -2.04 -10.28 10.36
C GLU A 61 -1.14 -9.93 11.55
N THR A 62 -0.63 -10.93 12.28
CA THR A 62 0.36 -10.71 13.35
C THR A 62 1.63 -10.10 12.79
N LEU A 63 2.19 -10.69 11.72
CA LEU A 63 3.40 -10.19 11.08
C LEU A 63 3.19 -8.74 10.63
N LEU A 64 2.13 -8.43 9.88
CA LEU A 64 1.81 -7.05 9.47
C LEU A 64 1.88 -6.03 10.61
N ARG A 65 1.28 -6.35 11.77
CA ARG A 65 1.27 -5.46 12.93
C ARG A 65 2.66 -5.29 13.52
N GLU A 66 3.41 -6.38 13.65
CA GLU A 66 4.78 -6.36 14.16
C GLU A 66 5.72 -5.58 13.22
N GLY A 67 5.65 -5.84 11.91
CA GLY A 67 6.43 -5.15 10.90
C GLY A 67 6.15 -3.64 10.89
N PHE A 68 4.87 -3.26 10.89
CA PHE A 68 4.48 -1.85 11.00
C PHE A 68 5.02 -1.21 12.29
N SER A 69 4.89 -1.91 13.43
CA SER A 69 5.35 -1.39 14.72
C SER A 69 6.87 -1.20 14.77
N VAL A 70 7.65 -2.08 14.15
CA VAL A 70 9.12 -1.95 14.11
C VAL A 70 9.51 -0.72 13.31
N ILE A 71 8.97 -0.58 12.09
CA ILE A 71 9.30 0.55 11.20
C ILE A 71 8.83 1.88 11.81
N SER A 72 7.60 1.91 12.33
CA SER A 72 7.04 3.11 12.98
C SER A 72 7.90 3.57 14.16
N LYS A 73 8.41 2.64 14.97
CA LYS A 73 9.32 2.96 16.08
C LYS A 73 10.62 3.56 15.57
N ASP A 74 11.25 2.97 14.56
CA ASP A 74 12.53 3.44 14.04
C ASP A 74 12.40 4.83 13.38
N LEU A 75 11.33 5.06 12.61
CA LEU A 75 11.06 6.36 11.98
C LEU A 75 10.70 7.45 13.00
N SER A 76 9.95 7.10 14.05
CA SER A 76 9.60 8.06 15.12
C SER A 76 10.83 8.60 15.85
N ALA A 77 11.91 7.82 15.93
CA ALA A 77 13.17 8.26 16.53
C ALA A 77 13.88 9.34 15.68
N GLN A 78 13.47 9.50 14.41
CA GLN A 78 13.96 10.50 13.48
C GLN A 78 12.95 11.63 13.23
N ASP A 79 11.92 11.72 14.08
CA ASP A 79 10.81 12.67 13.93
C ASP A 79 10.05 12.53 12.61
N GLN A 80 9.88 11.28 12.16
CA GLN A 80 9.08 10.94 10.99
C GLN A 80 7.85 10.12 11.40
N VAL A 81 6.72 10.37 10.73
CA VAL A 81 5.46 9.69 10.98
C VAL A 81 5.23 8.65 9.88
N PHE A 82 5.16 7.38 10.28
CA PHE A 82 4.82 6.27 9.40
C PHE A 82 3.30 6.12 9.30
N VAL A 83 2.74 6.44 8.14
CA VAL A 83 1.28 6.61 7.98
C VAL A 83 0.60 5.30 7.61
N ASP A 84 1.04 4.71 6.50
CA ASP A 84 0.59 3.43 5.99
C ASP A 84 1.70 2.76 5.17
N THR A 85 1.55 1.47 4.91
CA THR A 85 2.52 0.72 4.11
C THR A 85 1.89 -0.52 3.50
N LYS A 86 2.46 -0.98 2.40
CA LYS A 86 2.11 -2.24 1.73
C LYS A 86 3.21 -3.27 1.99
N PHE A 87 2.82 -4.43 2.49
CA PHE A 87 3.68 -5.62 2.57
C PHE A 87 3.23 -6.68 1.58
N GLU A 88 4.18 -7.43 1.04
CA GLU A 88 3.91 -8.65 0.29
C GLU A 88 4.45 -9.86 1.04
N PHE A 89 3.75 -10.99 0.90
CA PHE A 89 4.12 -12.23 1.57
C PHE A 89 4.13 -13.39 0.57
N GLY A 90 4.92 -14.39 0.90
CA GLY A 90 4.87 -15.68 0.22
C GLY A 90 5.50 -16.77 1.07
N TYR A 91 5.60 -17.95 0.49
CA TYR A 91 6.04 -19.15 1.19
C TYR A 91 7.41 -19.58 0.72
N VAL A 92 8.26 -19.95 1.68
CA VAL A 92 9.58 -20.54 1.45
C VAL A 92 9.69 -21.83 2.23
N THR A 93 10.35 -22.83 1.66
CA THR A 93 10.75 -24.03 2.39
C THR A 93 12.08 -23.79 3.08
N ASP A 94 12.11 -23.92 4.40
CA ASP A 94 13.35 -23.78 5.17
C ASP A 94 14.28 -24.99 5.04
N ALA A 95 15.45 -24.91 5.67
CA ALA A 95 16.46 -25.97 5.65
C ALA A 95 15.99 -27.28 6.30
N GLN A 96 14.91 -27.25 7.09
CA GLN A 96 14.30 -28.43 7.72
C GLN A 96 13.15 -29.00 6.88
N GLY A 97 12.89 -28.43 5.70
CA GLY A 97 11.79 -28.85 4.83
C GLY A 97 10.43 -28.31 5.24
N GLN A 98 10.38 -27.33 6.15
CA GLN A 98 9.12 -26.75 6.62
C GLN A 98 8.78 -25.50 5.81
N GLU A 99 7.55 -25.43 5.33
CA GLU A 99 7.03 -24.25 4.65
C GLU A 99 6.77 -23.13 5.67
N LYS A 100 7.23 -21.91 5.34
CA LYS A 100 7.11 -20.73 6.19
C LYS A 100 6.59 -19.55 5.39
N LEU A 101 5.59 -18.87 5.95
CA LEU A 101 5.15 -17.57 5.48
C LEU A 101 6.19 -16.51 5.86
N ILE A 102 6.69 -15.78 4.87
CA ILE A 102 7.70 -14.73 5.05
C ILE A 102 7.27 -13.44 4.35
N TYR A 103 7.84 -12.32 4.80
CA TYR A 103 7.85 -11.10 4.01
C TYR A 103 8.63 -11.30 2.72
N MET A 104 8.18 -10.66 1.66
CA MET A 104 8.83 -10.60 0.36
C MET A 104 8.78 -9.17 -0.16
N ASP A 105 9.50 -8.92 -1.26
CA ASP A 105 9.61 -7.61 -1.89
C ASP A 105 10.35 -6.58 -1.01
N GLU A 106 10.17 -5.29 -1.30
CA GLU A 106 10.62 -4.20 -0.44
C GLU A 106 9.72 -3.99 0.79
N VAL A 107 10.29 -3.41 1.85
CA VAL A 107 9.60 -3.21 3.12
C VAL A 107 9.94 -1.85 3.70
N GLY A 108 8.91 -1.04 4.00
CA GLY A 108 9.06 0.25 4.68
C GLY A 108 9.77 1.33 3.85
N THR A 109 9.82 1.18 2.53
CA THR A 109 10.45 2.16 1.64
C THR A 109 9.50 3.32 1.34
N PRO A 110 10.01 4.47 0.85
CA PRO A 110 9.19 5.57 0.35
C PRO A 110 8.31 5.24 -0.87
N ASP A 111 8.52 4.11 -1.56
CA ASP A 111 7.63 3.65 -2.65
C ASP A 111 6.47 2.83 -2.08
N SER A 112 6.76 1.95 -1.11
CA SER A 112 5.77 1.07 -0.49
C SER A 112 4.97 1.72 0.65
N SER A 113 5.37 2.91 1.10
CA SER A 113 4.86 3.52 2.35
C SER A 113 4.73 5.03 2.26
N ARG A 114 3.73 5.58 2.97
CA ARG A 114 3.63 7.03 3.22
C ARG A 114 4.38 7.40 4.49
N ILE A 115 5.23 8.42 4.38
CA ILE A 115 6.10 8.87 5.46
C ILE A 115 6.01 10.38 5.51
N TRP A 116 5.57 10.92 6.63
CA TRP A 116 5.44 12.37 6.82
C TRP A 116 6.53 12.93 7.72
N ASP A 117 6.89 14.19 7.48
CA ASP A 117 7.72 14.97 8.38
C ASP A 117 6.97 15.31 9.67
N GLY A 118 7.53 14.94 10.82
CA GLY A 118 6.89 15.10 12.12
C GLY A 118 6.88 16.55 12.63
N GLU A 119 7.89 17.35 12.31
CA GLU A 119 7.94 18.78 12.65
C GLU A 119 6.83 19.53 11.93
N ALA A 120 6.76 19.39 10.60
CA ALA A 120 5.71 20.00 9.80
C ALA A 120 4.31 19.56 10.22
N LEU A 121 4.11 18.28 10.57
CA LEU A 121 2.80 17.78 10.98
C LEU A 121 2.32 18.44 12.29
N ARG A 122 3.23 18.69 13.25
CA ARG A 122 2.89 19.42 14.49
C ARG A 122 2.50 20.87 14.23
N ASP A 123 3.05 21.47 13.18
CA ASP A 123 2.67 22.80 12.69
C ASP A 123 1.40 22.77 11.81
N GLY A 124 0.75 21.61 11.68
CA GLY A 124 -0.49 21.43 10.93
C GLY A 124 -0.30 21.31 9.42
N LYS A 125 0.91 20.96 8.96
CA LYS A 125 1.24 20.79 7.55
C LYS A 125 1.68 19.35 7.26
N VAL A 126 1.03 18.72 6.28
CA VAL A 126 1.52 17.45 5.73
C VAL A 126 2.66 17.74 4.73
N VAL A 127 3.84 17.22 5.03
CA VAL A 127 4.99 17.19 4.12
C VAL A 127 5.34 15.74 3.87
N GLU A 128 5.26 15.33 2.61
CA GLU A 128 5.36 13.95 2.18
C GLU A 128 6.81 13.60 1.77
N ASN A 129 7.39 12.59 2.43
CA ASN A 129 8.72 12.05 2.13
C ASN A 129 8.58 10.68 1.44
N SER A 130 7.60 10.55 0.55
CA SER A 130 7.28 9.33 -0.19
C SER A 130 6.89 9.61 -1.64
N LYS A 131 6.67 8.54 -2.41
CA LYS A 131 6.16 8.61 -3.79
C LYS A 131 4.85 9.37 -3.93
N GLU A 132 4.08 9.53 -2.85
CA GLU A 132 2.85 10.32 -2.88
C GLU A 132 3.13 11.78 -3.29
N GLY A 133 4.30 12.36 -3.00
CA GLY A 133 4.71 13.67 -3.52
C GLY A 133 4.73 13.71 -5.05
N PHE A 134 5.39 12.73 -5.68
CA PHE A 134 5.40 12.57 -7.13
C PHE A 134 4.01 12.28 -7.71
N ARG A 135 3.18 11.51 -6.99
CA ARG A 135 1.79 11.26 -7.38
C ARG A 135 0.99 12.56 -7.44
N GLN A 136 1.09 13.40 -6.41
CA GLN A 136 0.39 14.70 -6.37
C GLN A 136 0.91 15.65 -7.44
N PHE A 137 2.23 15.66 -7.71
CA PHE A 137 2.78 16.37 -8.86
C PHE A 137 2.08 15.97 -10.17
N LEU A 138 2.00 14.67 -10.48
CA LEU A 138 1.36 14.18 -11.70
C LEU A 138 -0.12 14.56 -11.79
N LEU A 139 -0.86 14.43 -10.69
CA LEU A 139 -2.29 14.76 -10.64
C LEU A 139 -2.56 16.25 -10.86
N ASN A 140 -1.63 17.13 -10.49
CA ASN A 140 -1.74 18.57 -10.67
C ASN A 140 -1.12 19.05 -12.00
N TYR A 141 -0.25 18.25 -12.63
CA TYR A 141 0.43 18.60 -13.87
C TYR A 141 -0.46 18.45 -15.10
N PHE A 142 -1.38 17.48 -15.11
CA PHE A 142 -2.31 17.25 -16.21
C PHE A 142 -3.71 17.79 -15.90
N ASP A 143 -4.36 18.40 -16.89
CA ASP A 143 -5.70 18.99 -16.74
C ASP A 143 -6.78 17.98 -16.31
N ASP A 144 -6.64 16.73 -16.77
CA ASP A 144 -7.56 15.63 -16.47
C ASP A 144 -6.87 14.55 -15.64
N ALA A 145 -6.83 14.77 -14.33
CA ALA A 145 -6.29 13.84 -13.34
C ALA A 145 -7.04 12.48 -13.34
N ASP A 146 -8.28 12.42 -13.83
CA ASP A 146 -9.05 11.18 -13.86
C ASP A 146 -8.38 10.12 -14.76
N ILE A 147 -7.65 10.53 -15.80
CA ILE A 147 -6.84 9.59 -16.63
C ILE A 147 -5.87 8.78 -15.75
N LEU A 148 -5.28 9.41 -14.73
CA LEU A 148 -4.31 8.82 -13.83
C LEU A 148 -4.94 8.02 -12.68
N LEU A 149 -6.21 8.27 -12.36
CA LEU A 149 -6.91 7.64 -11.24
C LEU A 149 -7.83 6.50 -11.70
N ASN A 150 -8.46 6.66 -12.87
CA ASN A 150 -9.47 5.78 -13.40
C ASN A 150 -8.86 4.59 -14.13
N LYS A 151 -9.06 3.39 -13.58
CA LYS A 151 -8.53 2.13 -14.14
C LYS A 151 -9.21 1.73 -15.45
N GLN A 152 -10.34 2.32 -15.82
CA GLN A 152 -10.99 2.09 -17.12
C GLN A 152 -10.34 2.91 -18.26
N ARG A 153 -9.47 3.87 -17.94
CA ARG A 153 -8.81 4.77 -18.91
C ARG A 153 -7.33 4.44 -19.12
N MET A 154 -6.95 3.17 -18.98
CA MET A 154 -5.55 2.76 -19.09
C MET A 154 -4.94 3.03 -20.47
N ASP A 155 -5.70 2.87 -21.55
CA ASP A 155 -5.22 3.19 -22.90
C ASP A 155 -4.86 4.67 -23.04
N GLU A 156 -5.69 5.56 -22.48
CA GLU A 156 -5.44 7.00 -22.42
C GLU A 156 -4.22 7.31 -21.54
N ARG A 157 -4.09 6.64 -20.38
CA ARG A 157 -2.94 6.81 -19.49
C ARG A 157 -1.63 6.41 -20.15
N THR A 158 -1.62 5.29 -20.89
CA THR A 158 -0.44 4.84 -21.62
C THR A 158 -0.09 5.81 -22.75
N ALA A 159 -1.09 6.33 -23.49
CA ALA A 159 -0.86 7.36 -24.49
C ALA A 159 -0.29 8.64 -23.85
N LEU A 160 -0.88 9.09 -22.73
CA LEU A 160 -0.42 10.26 -21.99
C LEU A 160 1.06 10.13 -21.58
N ALA A 161 1.46 8.98 -21.02
CA ALA A 161 2.83 8.72 -20.62
C ALA A 161 3.80 8.62 -21.81
N ARG A 162 3.37 8.09 -22.95
CA ARG A 162 4.20 7.99 -24.17
C ARG A 162 4.41 9.34 -24.84
N ASP A 163 3.36 10.16 -24.89
CA ASP A 163 3.29 11.34 -25.73
C ASP A 163 3.66 12.63 -24.97
N ASN A 164 3.91 12.55 -23.66
CA ASN A 164 4.29 13.69 -22.82
C ASN A 164 5.56 13.39 -22.01
N ALA A 165 6.61 14.17 -22.26
CA ALA A 165 7.79 14.18 -21.40
C ALA A 165 7.52 15.05 -20.16
N LEU A 166 7.86 14.55 -18.98
CA LEU A 166 7.79 15.34 -17.75
C LEU A 166 9.01 16.28 -17.65
N PRO A 167 8.85 17.46 -17.03
CA PRO A 167 9.96 18.36 -16.77
C PRO A 167 11.01 17.70 -15.87
N LEU A 168 12.29 18.06 -16.02
CA LEU A 168 13.37 17.47 -15.22
C LEU A 168 13.19 17.75 -13.72
N GLU A 169 12.61 18.91 -13.43
CA GLU A 169 12.22 19.37 -12.10
C GLU A 169 11.27 18.36 -11.42
N ALA A 170 10.50 17.57 -12.17
CA ALA A 170 9.63 16.52 -11.61
C ALA A 170 10.41 15.35 -10.97
N MET A 171 11.72 15.24 -11.23
CA MET A 171 12.61 14.23 -10.64
C MET A 171 13.54 14.80 -9.58
N GLN A 172 13.39 16.08 -9.23
CA GLN A 172 14.25 16.80 -8.30
C GLN A 172 13.40 17.36 -7.15
N ASP A 173 13.03 16.48 -6.22
CA ASP A 173 12.57 16.84 -4.87
C ASP A 173 13.15 15.83 -3.86
#